data_AF-A0AAN7RXL8-F1
#
_entry.id   AF-A0AAN7RXL8-F1
#
_cell.length_a   1.000
_cell.length_b   1.000
_cell.length_c   1.000
_cell.angle_alpha   90.00
_cell.angle_beta   90.00
_cell.angle_gamma   90.00
#
_symmetry.space_group_name_H-M   'P 1'
#
loop_
_entity.id
_entity.type
_entity.pdbx_description
1 polymer ?
#
loop_
_entity_poly.entity_id
_entity_poly.type
_entity_poly.pdbx_seq_one_letter_code
_entity_poly.pdbx_strand_id
1 'polypeptide(L)'
;MTGWCRSWIYNYGIIAKPLYELLKNNPTQLIWSREAQNAFKMLKKELMKAPALGLPDITNPFWLFSHEKQGVALGVLAQRLGLYKRAVAYFSKQLDETVYSSRPDLKEPLEDAQDSWFTDGSSFVRQGIRKAGYAVTTASKVIESQSLPAGTSAQKAEIIALTRALELAKGKKINIWTDSKYAFGVVHAHGAIWKERGLLTAQGRQIKHAEEILHLLEVVQLPTKVAIMHCRGHLKGNTDQEKGNRLADYEAKQAAERMQKILTLIPDNRSRSLGDQENVEYSRADKELIEEMGGQVPSKGWAHLSDGKIIIPAKQGRLIGIVTIILGLSFGKDKMEDIVVMIIQAMRSDQDSTCRY
;
A
#
# COMPACT_ATOMS: atom_id res chain seq x y z
N MET A 1 12.28 26.49 31.68
CA MET A 1 11.47 26.26 32.89
C MET A 1 10.25 25.38 32.64
N THR A 2 9.33 25.70 31.72
CA THR A 2 8.09 24.90 31.53
C THR A 2 8.33 23.45 31.08
N GLY A 3 9.48 23.16 30.47
CA GLY A 3 9.87 21.80 30.06
C GLY A 3 10.04 20.82 31.22
N TRP A 4 10.42 21.28 32.42
CA TRP A 4 10.48 20.44 33.63
C TRP A 4 9.09 20.00 34.09
N CYS A 5 8.07 20.84 33.85
CA CYS A 5 6.70 20.57 34.23
C CYS A 5 5.88 19.92 33.10
N ARG A 6 6.50 19.51 31.99
CA ARG A 6 5.79 18.98 30.81
C ARG A 6 4.87 17.80 31.15
N SER A 7 5.25 16.98 32.14
CA SER A 7 4.49 15.81 32.55
C SER A 7 3.21 16.12 33.32
N TRP A 8 3.03 17.38 33.73
CA TRP A 8 1.82 17.88 34.41
C TRP A 8 0.88 18.66 33.47
N ILE A 9 1.29 18.90 32.23
CA ILE A 9 0.56 19.76 31.29
C ILE A 9 0.00 18.89 30.16
N TYR A 10 -1.32 18.74 30.13
CA TYR A 10 -2.00 18.10 29.00
C TYR A 10 -1.75 18.90 27.72
N ASN A 11 -1.52 18.20 26.59
CA ASN A 11 -1.19 18.79 25.29
C ASN A 11 0.08 19.64 25.22
N TYR A 12 1.00 19.55 26.18
CA TYR A 12 2.20 20.40 26.25
C TYR A 12 2.91 20.57 24.89
N GLY A 13 3.17 19.48 24.16
CA GLY A 13 3.84 19.52 22.87
C GLY A 13 3.12 20.34 21.80
N ILE A 14 1.78 20.36 21.79
CA ILE A 14 0.99 21.19 20.87
C ILE A 14 1.08 22.66 21.28
N ILE A 15 0.93 22.93 22.59
CA ILE A 15 0.94 24.30 23.11
C ILE A 15 2.32 24.94 22.91
N ALA A 16 3.40 24.18 23.14
CA ALA A 16 4.76 24.67 23.05
C ALA A 16 5.31 24.74 21.62
N LYS A 17 4.65 24.12 20.63
CA LYS A 17 5.14 24.05 19.23
C LYS A 17 5.50 25.41 18.62
N PRO A 18 4.65 26.46 18.71
CA PRO A 18 4.99 27.77 18.14
C PRO A 18 6.23 28.41 18.79
N LEU A 19 6.53 28.07 20.05
CA LEU A 19 7.72 28.57 20.74
C LEU A 19 8.99 27.84 20.28
N TYR A 20 8.92 26.53 20.03
CA TYR A 20 10.03 25.79 19.46
C TYR A 20 10.32 26.21 18.02
N GLU A 21 9.29 26.58 17.24
CA GLU A 21 9.46 27.10 15.89
C GLU A 21 10.24 28.41 15.84
N LEU A 22 10.11 29.28 16.85
CA LEU A 22 10.94 30.49 16.98
C LEU A 22 12.42 30.19 17.20
N LEU A 23 12.76 29.01 17.71
CA LEU A 23 14.14 28.59 17.97
C LEU A 23 14.74 27.80 16.81
N LYS A 24 13.94 27.43 15.79
CA LYS A 24 14.45 26.73 14.62
C LYS A 24 15.47 27.62 13.89
N ASN A 25 16.57 27.02 13.46
CA ASN A 25 17.67 27.67 12.73
C ASN A 25 18.52 28.66 13.55
N ASN A 26 18.48 28.60 14.88
CA ASN A 26 19.31 29.41 15.78
C ASN A 26 19.33 30.90 15.42
N PRO A 27 18.18 31.59 15.39
CA PRO A 27 18.13 32.99 14.98
C PRO A 27 18.84 33.88 16.01
N THR A 28 19.53 34.91 15.52
CA THR A 28 20.21 35.93 16.34
C THR A 28 19.22 36.82 17.11
N GLN A 29 17.98 36.93 16.64
CA GLN A 29 16.91 37.67 17.29
C GLN A 29 15.58 36.90 17.23
N LEU A 30 14.88 36.83 18.36
CA LEU A 30 13.57 36.18 18.46
C LEU A 30 12.46 37.18 18.12
N ILE A 31 11.77 36.95 17.00
CA ILE A 31 10.60 37.74 16.60
C ILE A 31 9.34 37.02 17.12
N TRP A 32 8.65 37.65 18.08
CA TRP A 32 7.46 37.06 18.68
C TRP A 32 6.24 37.17 17.77
N SER A 33 5.78 36.05 17.25
CA SER A 33 4.49 35.97 16.55
C SER A 33 3.31 36.04 17.52
N ARG A 34 2.11 36.31 16.98
CA ARG A 34 0.86 36.28 17.76
C ARG A 34 0.62 34.88 18.33
N GLU A 35 0.93 33.85 17.56
CA GLU A 35 0.81 32.44 17.90
C GLU A 35 1.75 32.08 19.05
N ALA A 36 3.01 32.49 18.98
CA ALA A 36 3.99 32.31 20.05
C ALA A 36 3.57 33.02 21.35
N GLN A 37 3.07 34.25 21.24
CA GLN A 37 2.59 35.00 22.39
C GLN A 37 1.37 34.33 23.05
N ASN A 38 0.45 33.81 22.25
CA ASN A 38 -0.70 33.04 22.75
C ASN A 38 -0.27 31.72 23.39
N ALA A 39 0.65 30.98 22.76
CA ALA A 39 1.23 29.76 23.30
C ALA A 39 1.88 29.99 24.67
N PHE A 40 2.67 31.06 24.81
CA PHE A 40 3.30 31.43 26.08
C PHE A 40 2.28 31.73 27.18
N LYS A 41 1.25 32.53 26.88
CA LYS A 41 0.16 32.83 27.82
C LYS A 41 -0.61 31.56 28.22
N MET A 42 -0.85 30.67 27.27
CA MET A 42 -1.55 29.42 27.50
C MET A 42 -0.74 28.48 28.40
N LEU A 43 0.58 28.32 28.17
CA LEU A 43 1.44 27.54 29.06
C LEU A 43 1.43 28.07 30.49
N LYS A 44 1.47 29.40 30.67
CA LYS A 44 1.39 30.01 32.00
C LYS A 44 0.07 29.66 32.70
N LYS A 45 -1.04 29.69 31.96
CA LYS A 45 -2.37 29.33 32.49
C LYS A 45 -2.46 27.85 32.86
N GLU A 46 -1.94 26.96 32.03
CA GLU A 46 -1.98 25.51 32.29
C GLU A 46 -1.07 25.10 33.46
N LEU A 47 0.08 25.76 33.62
CA LEU A 47 0.93 25.57 34.81
C LEU A 47 0.21 25.92 36.12
N MET A 48 -0.57 26.99 36.11
CA MET A 48 -1.37 27.43 37.27
C MET A 48 -2.53 26.48 37.59
N LYS A 49 -2.92 25.63 36.63
CA LYS A 49 -4.02 24.66 36.72
C LYS A 49 -3.53 23.21 36.81
N ALA A 50 -2.21 23.00 36.89
CA ALA A 50 -1.59 21.69 36.81
C ALA A 50 -2.24 20.75 37.87
N PRO A 51 -2.81 19.61 37.45
CA PRO A 51 -3.50 18.72 38.36
C PRO A 51 -2.51 18.01 39.29
N ALA A 52 -3.00 17.59 40.46
CA ALA A 52 -2.26 16.69 41.33
C ALA A 52 -2.14 15.32 40.64
N LEU A 53 -0.92 14.98 40.18
CA LEU A 53 -0.61 13.66 39.65
C LEU A 53 -0.44 12.65 40.77
N GLY A 54 -0.87 11.41 40.52
CA GLY A 54 -0.58 10.30 41.41
C GLY A 54 0.88 9.87 41.31
N LEU A 55 1.48 9.46 42.42
CA LEU A 55 2.74 8.72 42.37
C LEU A 55 2.52 7.37 41.69
N PRO A 56 3.46 6.92 40.85
CA PRO A 56 3.38 5.61 40.20
C PRO A 56 3.51 4.51 41.25
N ASP A 57 2.56 3.58 41.26
CA ASP A 57 2.59 2.39 42.10
C ASP A 57 2.79 1.16 41.23
N ILE A 58 3.99 0.57 41.26
CA ILE A 58 4.35 -0.57 40.42
C ILE A 58 3.57 -1.86 40.75
N THR A 59 2.87 -1.91 41.88
CA THR A 59 2.06 -3.07 42.27
C THR A 59 0.69 -3.08 41.59
N ASN A 60 0.29 -1.96 40.97
CA ASN A 60 -1.00 -1.78 40.30
C ASN A 60 -0.84 -1.68 38.77
N PRO A 61 -1.82 -2.20 37.99
CA PRO A 61 -1.79 -2.07 36.54
C PRO A 61 -1.88 -0.61 36.11
N PHE A 62 -1.15 -0.28 35.04
CA PHE A 62 -1.20 1.02 34.39
C PHE A 62 -2.13 0.99 33.17
N TRP A 63 -2.82 2.10 32.93
CA TRP A 63 -3.54 2.35 31.69
C TRP A 63 -2.88 3.51 30.95
N LEU A 64 -2.57 3.30 29.68
CA LEU A 64 -2.10 4.35 28.79
C LEU A 64 -3.22 4.70 27.81
N PHE A 65 -3.68 5.94 27.88
CA PHE A 65 -4.59 6.52 26.88
C PHE A 65 -3.77 7.34 25.90
N SER A 66 -3.79 6.98 24.62
CA SER A 66 -3.03 7.68 23.59
C SER A 66 -3.94 8.30 22.53
N HIS A 67 -3.57 9.49 22.06
CA HIS A 67 -4.25 10.18 20.96
C HIS A 67 -3.22 10.93 20.12
N GLU A 68 -3.40 10.97 18.80
CA GLU A 68 -2.57 11.79 17.91
C GLU A 68 -3.36 13.04 17.53
N LYS A 69 -2.72 14.21 17.59
CA LYS A 69 -3.29 15.46 17.12
C LYS A 69 -2.21 16.39 16.58
N GLN A 70 -2.38 16.82 15.31
CA GLN A 70 -1.50 17.77 14.62
C GLN A 70 -0.02 17.34 14.53
N GLY A 71 0.22 16.05 14.30
CA GLY A 71 1.56 15.46 14.21
C GLY A 71 2.24 15.32 15.58
N VAL A 72 1.48 15.34 16.67
CA VAL A 72 1.98 15.16 18.03
C VAL A 72 1.27 13.98 18.66
N ALA A 73 2.04 12.99 19.09
CA ALA A 73 1.52 11.91 19.92
C ALA A 73 1.34 12.42 21.35
N LEU A 74 0.13 12.22 21.87
CA LEU A 74 -0.27 12.58 23.22
C LEU A 74 -0.58 11.30 24.00
N GLY A 75 -0.21 11.29 25.27
CA GLY A 75 -0.44 10.16 26.16
C GLY A 75 -0.87 10.62 27.55
N VAL A 76 -1.76 9.86 28.18
CA VAL A 76 -2.08 9.97 29.60
C VAL A 76 -1.84 8.61 30.23
N LEU A 77 -0.87 8.53 31.13
CA LEU A 77 -0.68 7.38 31.99
C LEU A 77 -1.56 7.55 33.21
N ALA A 78 -2.39 6.55 33.53
CA ALA A 78 -3.28 6.58 34.66
C ALA A 78 -3.24 5.27 35.44
N GLN A 79 -3.55 5.36 36.74
CA GLN A 79 -3.72 4.21 37.63
C GLN A 79 -5.02 4.32 38.41
N ARG A 80 -5.49 3.19 38.91
CA ARG A 80 -6.73 3.11 39.68
C ARG A 80 -6.51 3.74 41.05
N LEU A 81 -7.42 4.63 41.44
CA LEU A 81 -7.53 5.18 42.78
C LEU A 81 -8.98 5.00 43.22
N GLY A 82 -9.25 3.95 44.00
CA GLY A 82 -10.62 3.57 44.35
C GLY A 82 -11.45 3.23 43.09
N LEU A 83 -12.55 3.97 42.89
CA LEU A 83 -13.46 3.82 41.74
C LEU A 83 -13.04 4.65 40.51
N TYR A 84 -12.05 5.52 40.64
CA TYR A 84 -11.65 6.45 39.58
C TYR A 84 -10.27 6.11 39.01
N LYS A 85 -9.97 6.62 37.82
CA LYS A 85 -8.62 6.61 37.25
C LYS A 85 -7.96 7.95 37.53
N ARG A 86 -6.81 7.95 38.19
CA ARG A 86 -6.00 9.15 38.44
C ARG A 86 -4.82 9.17 37.47
N ALA A 87 -4.56 10.33 36.86
CA ALA A 87 -3.39 10.53 36.03
C ALA A 87 -2.10 10.47 36.86
N VAL A 88 -1.12 9.74 36.36
CA VAL A 88 0.24 9.62 36.90
C VAL A 88 1.20 10.49 36.09
N ALA A 89 1.02 10.57 34.77
CA ALA A 89 1.82 11.42 33.90
C ALA A 89 1.08 11.76 32.59
N TYR A 90 1.37 12.95 32.06
CA TYR A 90 1.05 13.34 30.69
C TYR A 90 2.29 13.23 29.81
N PHE A 91 2.11 12.70 28.61
CA PHE A 91 3.14 12.58 27.60
C PHE A 91 2.74 13.39 26.37
N SER A 92 3.73 14.05 25.78
CA SER A 92 3.59 14.62 24.45
C SER A 92 4.92 14.52 23.73
N LYS A 93 4.89 14.00 22.51
CA LYS A 93 6.07 13.86 21.66
C LYS A 93 5.68 14.26 20.25
N GLN A 94 6.42 15.22 19.69
CA GLN A 94 6.30 15.55 18.28
C GLN A 94 6.73 14.31 17.47
N LEU A 95 5.85 13.86 16.58
CA LEU A 95 6.17 12.81 15.65
C LEU A 95 7.02 13.46 14.56
N ASP A 96 8.27 13.03 14.49
CA ASP A 96 9.16 13.42 13.42
C ASP A 96 8.98 12.39 12.30
N GLU A 97 8.49 12.84 11.14
CA GLU A 97 8.33 11.99 9.94
C GLU A 97 9.65 11.26 9.61
N THR A 98 10.79 11.86 9.96
CA THR A 98 12.11 11.33 9.64
C THR A 98 12.60 10.22 10.57
N VAL A 99 12.03 10.10 11.77
CA VAL A 99 12.35 9.02 12.72
C VAL A 99 11.59 7.73 12.40
N TYR A 100 10.51 7.82 11.63
CA TYR A 100 9.65 6.69 11.25
C TYR A 100 9.68 6.35 9.76
N SER A 101 10.48 7.07 8.98
CA SER A 101 10.74 6.73 7.59
C SER A 101 11.32 5.32 7.50
N SER A 102 10.84 4.57 6.52
CA SER A 102 11.33 3.23 6.21
C SER A 102 12.80 3.23 5.80
N ARG A 103 13.31 4.41 5.42
CA ARG A 103 14.67 4.64 4.97
C ARG A 103 15.15 6.06 5.35
N PRO A 104 16.32 6.23 6.01
CA PRO A 104 16.74 7.53 6.57
C PRO A 104 16.99 8.65 5.54
N ASP A 105 17.41 8.29 4.32
CA ASP A 105 17.79 9.20 3.23
C ASP A 105 16.63 9.55 2.28
N LEU A 106 15.39 9.18 2.61
CA LEU A 106 14.21 9.32 1.75
C LEU A 106 13.67 10.76 1.62
N LYS A 107 14.51 11.79 1.80
CA LYS A 107 14.09 13.19 1.97
C LYS A 107 14.15 13.98 0.65
N GLU A 108 14.46 15.28 0.72
CA GLU A 108 14.38 16.26 -0.36
C GLU A 108 14.97 15.77 -1.69
N PRO A 109 14.48 16.30 -2.84
CA PRO A 109 14.96 15.90 -4.16
C PRO A 109 16.49 15.89 -4.24
N LEU A 110 17.05 14.79 -4.71
CA LEU A 110 18.50 14.65 -4.88
C LEU A 110 18.93 15.50 -6.08
N GLU A 111 19.84 16.45 -5.86
CA GLU A 111 20.46 17.24 -6.93
C GLU A 111 21.37 16.36 -7.82
N ASP A 112 21.98 15.33 -7.25
CA ASP A 112 22.84 14.36 -7.94
C ASP A 112 22.08 13.12 -8.47
N ALA A 113 20.75 13.22 -8.61
CA ALA A 113 19.93 12.16 -9.18
C ALA A 113 20.32 11.88 -10.63
N GLN A 114 20.40 10.59 -10.99
CA GLN A 114 20.62 10.15 -12.36
C GLN A 114 19.36 10.37 -13.23
N ASP A 115 18.18 10.32 -12.62
CA ASP A 115 16.90 10.46 -13.31
C ASP A 115 15.78 10.89 -12.33
N SER A 116 14.65 11.33 -12.89
CA SER A 116 13.43 11.63 -12.15
C SER A 116 12.24 10.89 -12.76
N TRP A 117 11.64 10.00 -11.98
CA TRP A 117 10.50 9.19 -12.40
C TRP A 117 9.21 9.63 -11.72
N PHE A 118 8.10 9.30 -12.36
CA PHE A 118 6.74 9.62 -11.94
C PHE A 118 5.94 8.32 -11.95
N THR A 119 5.12 8.12 -10.93
CA THR A 119 4.31 6.91 -10.76
C THR A 119 2.86 7.28 -10.58
N ASP A 120 1.98 6.52 -11.23
CA ASP A 120 0.54 6.61 -11.00
C ASP A 120 -0.12 5.23 -11.05
N GLY A 121 -1.17 5.06 -10.24
CA GLY A 121 -2.01 3.88 -10.18
C GLY A 121 -3.48 4.21 -10.44
N SER A 122 -4.04 3.67 -11.52
CA SER A 122 -5.43 3.92 -11.91
C SER A 122 -6.33 2.73 -11.59
N SER A 123 -7.55 3.00 -11.10
CA SER A 123 -8.62 2.00 -10.99
C SER A 123 -9.99 2.64 -11.17
N PHE A 124 -10.79 2.14 -12.11
CA PHE A 124 -12.15 2.61 -12.36
C PHE A 124 -13.06 1.47 -12.82
N VAL A 125 -14.38 1.69 -12.76
CA VAL A 125 -15.38 0.73 -13.22
C VAL A 125 -15.85 1.13 -14.62
N ARG A 126 -15.77 0.20 -15.58
CA ARG A 126 -16.30 0.39 -16.95
C ARG A 126 -17.05 -0.87 -17.34
N GLN A 127 -18.31 -0.72 -17.78
CA GLN A 127 -19.20 -1.84 -18.10
C GLN A 127 -19.34 -2.86 -16.95
N GLY A 128 -19.41 -2.38 -15.70
CA GLY A 128 -19.56 -3.23 -14.50
C GLY A 128 -18.28 -3.93 -14.04
N ILE A 129 -17.17 -3.85 -14.78
CA ILE A 129 -15.89 -4.47 -14.43
C ILE A 129 -14.94 -3.40 -13.89
N ARG A 130 -14.35 -3.67 -12.71
CA ARG A 130 -13.27 -2.82 -12.17
C ARG A 130 -11.97 -3.13 -12.92
N LYS A 131 -11.53 -2.15 -13.70
CA LYS A 131 -10.28 -2.13 -14.44
C LYS A 131 -9.22 -1.36 -13.65
N ALA A 132 -7.98 -1.83 -13.68
CA ALA A 132 -6.88 -1.19 -12.98
C ALA A 132 -5.57 -1.35 -13.75
N GLY A 133 -4.65 -0.41 -13.56
CA GLY A 133 -3.34 -0.38 -14.21
C GLY A 133 -2.40 0.57 -13.47
N TYR A 134 -1.11 0.48 -13.76
CA TYR A 134 -0.12 1.40 -13.24
C TYR A 134 0.85 1.84 -14.34
N ALA A 135 1.56 2.93 -14.08
CA ALA A 135 2.64 3.39 -14.94
C ALA A 135 3.81 3.97 -14.14
N VAL A 136 5.00 3.86 -14.74
CA VAL A 136 6.24 4.51 -14.33
C VAL A 136 6.79 5.25 -15.54
N THR A 137 7.01 6.54 -15.43
CA THR A 137 7.39 7.41 -16.56
C THR A 137 8.48 8.38 -16.15
N THR A 138 9.19 8.94 -17.12
CA THR A 138 9.92 10.21 -16.96
C THR A 138 9.00 11.37 -17.39
N ALA A 139 9.54 12.59 -17.46
CA ALA A 139 8.80 13.74 -18.02
C ALA A 139 8.34 13.54 -19.48
N SER A 140 8.96 12.61 -20.23
CA SER A 140 8.72 12.45 -21.67
C SER A 140 8.65 10.99 -22.15
N LYS A 141 9.09 10.01 -21.36
CA LYS A 141 9.20 8.61 -21.78
C LYS A 141 8.45 7.69 -20.81
N VAL A 142 7.81 6.67 -21.35
CA VAL A 142 7.25 5.56 -20.56
C VAL A 142 8.37 4.57 -20.23
N ILE A 143 8.59 4.33 -18.94
CA ILE A 143 9.55 3.31 -18.46
C ILE A 143 8.84 1.97 -18.36
N GLU A 144 7.68 1.93 -17.72
CA GLU A 144 6.84 0.73 -17.58
C GLU A 144 5.37 1.13 -17.50
N SER A 145 4.47 0.32 -18.06
CA SER A 145 3.02 0.54 -18.01
C SER A 145 2.30 -0.79 -18.21
N GLN A 146 1.58 -1.27 -17.19
CA GLN A 146 0.96 -2.61 -17.20
C GLN A 146 -0.44 -2.62 -16.56
N SER A 147 -1.27 -3.56 -17.04
CA SER A 147 -2.60 -3.80 -16.48
C SER A 147 -2.50 -4.59 -15.17
N LEU A 148 -3.41 -4.31 -14.25
CA LEU A 148 -3.51 -4.97 -12.94
C LEU A 148 -4.74 -5.90 -12.90
N PRO A 149 -4.72 -6.92 -12.03
CA PRO A 149 -5.87 -7.81 -11.81
C PRO A 149 -7.18 -7.06 -11.65
N ALA A 150 -8.22 -7.52 -12.34
CA ALA A 150 -9.57 -7.03 -12.17
C ALA A 150 -9.95 -7.05 -10.68
N GLY A 151 -10.58 -5.96 -10.21
CA GLY A 151 -10.90 -5.79 -8.79
C GLY A 151 -9.84 -5.08 -7.95
N THR A 152 -8.65 -4.78 -8.49
CA THR A 152 -7.62 -3.98 -7.80
C THR A 152 -8.15 -2.59 -7.47
N SER A 153 -7.96 -2.15 -6.21
CA SER A 153 -8.37 -0.83 -5.74
C SER A 153 -7.40 0.26 -6.21
N ALA A 154 -7.84 1.53 -6.25
CA ALA A 154 -6.97 2.66 -6.58
C ALA A 154 -5.77 2.74 -5.63
N GLN A 155 -5.99 2.65 -4.32
CA GLN A 155 -4.89 2.67 -3.33
C GLN A 155 -3.88 1.54 -3.54
N LYS A 156 -4.35 0.33 -3.89
CA LYS A 156 -3.46 -0.80 -4.19
C LYS A 156 -2.69 -0.57 -5.49
N ALA A 157 -3.33 -0.03 -6.54
CA ALA A 157 -2.67 0.29 -7.80
C ALA A 157 -1.53 1.30 -7.59
N GLU A 158 -1.74 2.30 -6.74
CA GLU A 158 -0.74 3.32 -6.39
C GLU A 158 0.46 2.74 -5.64
N ILE A 159 0.21 1.84 -4.68
CA ILE A 159 1.29 1.11 -4.00
C ILE A 159 2.09 0.29 -5.01
N ILE A 160 1.41 -0.46 -5.88
CA ILE A 160 2.08 -1.28 -6.89
C ILE A 160 2.91 -0.40 -7.84
N ALA A 161 2.39 0.74 -8.29
CA ALA A 161 3.11 1.68 -9.15
C ALA A 161 4.44 2.12 -8.51
N LEU A 162 4.40 2.51 -7.24
CA LEU A 162 5.59 2.94 -6.50
C LEU A 162 6.56 1.78 -6.25
N THR A 163 6.05 0.59 -5.87
CA THR A 163 6.86 -0.62 -5.70
C THR A 163 7.63 -0.94 -6.97
N ARG A 164 6.96 -0.95 -8.12
CA ARG A 164 7.59 -1.22 -9.43
C ARG A 164 8.65 -0.20 -9.80
N ALA A 165 8.40 1.08 -9.54
CA ALA A 165 9.41 2.12 -9.76
C ALA A 165 10.68 1.89 -8.91
N LEU A 166 10.53 1.47 -7.65
CA LEU A 166 11.66 1.20 -6.76
C LEU A 166 12.46 -0.04 -7.19
N GLU A 167 11.78 -1.10 -7.64
CA GLU A 167 12.43 -2.29 -8.19
C GLU A 167 13.23 -1.99 -9.46
N LEU A 168 12.64 -1.23 -10.40
CA LEU A 168 13.30 -0.79 -11.63
C LEU A 168 14.47 0.16 -11.36
N ALA A 169 14.47 0.83 -10.20
CA ALA A 169 15.51 1.73 -9.75
C ALA A 169 16.61 1.05 -8.92
N LYS A 170 16.63 -0.29 -8.82
CA LYS A 170 17.65 -1.03 -8.09
C LYS A 170 19.07 -0.58 -8.48
N GLY A 171 19.86 -0.18 -7.48
CA GLY A 171 21.24 0.31 -7.67
C GLY A 171 21.38 1.74 -8.21
N LYS A 172 20.29 2.46 -8.50
CA LYS A 172 20.33 3.84 -9.02
C LYS A 172 20.28 4.90 -7.92
N LYS A 173 20.68 6.12 -8.26
CA LYS A 173 20.38 7.33 -7.48
C LYS A 173 19.23 8.06 -8.17
N ILE A 174 18.06 8.14 -7.55
CA ILE A 174 16.84 8.55 -8.26
C ILE A 174 15.88 9.41 -7.44
N ASN A 175 15.15 10.28 -8.13
CA ASN A 175 13.98 10.97 -7.58
C ASN A 175 12.70 10.29 -8.10
N ILE A 176 11.77 9.91 -7.23
CA ILE A 176 10.47 9.33 -7.60
C ILE A 176 9.33 10.21 -7.08
N TRP A 177 8.47 10.67 -7.99
CA TRP A 177 7.29 11.47 -7.68
C TRP A 177 6.04 10.63 -7.76
N THR A 178 5.18 10.73 -6.74
CA THR A 178 3.85 10.12 -6.70
C THR A 178 2.82 11.17 -6.31
N ASP A 179 1.62 11.13 -6.88
CA ASP A 179 0.50 11.95 -6.42
C ASP A 179 -0.38 11.24 -5.37
N SER A 180 -0.04 9.99 -5.03
CA SER A 180 -0.67 9.23 -3.96
C SER A 180 -0.12 9.62 -2.60
N LYS A 181 -0.91 10.42 -1.87
CA LYS A 181 -0.66 10.69 -0.44
C LYS A 181 -0.58 9.42 0.41
N TYR A 182 -1.29 8.37 0.00
CA TYR A 182 -1.29 7.11 0.73
C TYR A 182 0.04 6.38 0.56
N ALA A 183 0.49 6.17 -0.68
CA ALA A 183 1.78 5.51 -0.95
C ALA A 183 2.95 6.31 -0.35
N PHE A 184 2.92 7.64 -0.50
CA PHE A 184 3.88 8.54 0.16
C PHE A 184 3.88 8.36 1.69
N GLY A 185 2.70 8.35 2.32
CA GLY A 185 2.58 8.17 3.77
C GLY A 185 3.05 6.80 4.27
N VAL A 186 2.91 5.75 3.47
CA VAL A 186 3.40 4.40 3.80
C VAL A 186 4.92 4.41 3.93
N VAL A 187 5.64 4.94 2.94
CA VAL A 187 7.11 4.92 2.93
C VAL A 187 7.72 5.90 3.95
N HIS A 188 7.09 7.06 4.15
CA HIS A 188 7.61 8.12 5.02
C HIS A 188 7.22 8.00 6.49
N ALA A 189 6.06 7.41 6.82
CA ALA A 189 5.56 7.48 8.20
C ALA A 189 5.50 6.12 8.94
N HIS A 190 5.68 4.97 8.28
CA HIS A 190 5.16 3.71 8.83
C HIS A 190 6.00 2.43 8.70
N GLY A 191 7.30 2.50 8.39
CA GLY A 191 8.14 1.28 8.36
C GLY A 191 8.30 0.62 9.74
N ALA A 192 8.64 1.40 10.77
CA ALA A 192 8.91 0.89 12.11
C ALA A 192 7.64 0.58 12.93
N ILE A 193 6.61 1.44 12.82
CA ILE A 193 5.39 1.36 13.66
C ILE A 193 4.55 0.13 13.33
N TRP A 194 4.47 -0.29 12.06
CA TRP A 194 3.62 -1.42 11.68
C TRP A 194 4.29 -2.79 11.90
N LYS A 195 5.63 -2.85 11.82
CA LYS A 195 6.39 -4.06 12.17
C LYS A 195 6.32 -4.34 13.68
N GLU A 196 6.38 -3.29 14.51
CA GLU A 196 6.25 -3.42 15.98
C GLU A 196 4.81 -3.68 16.46
N ARG A 197 3.79 -3.31 15.67
CA ARG A 197 2.36 -3.50 16.02
C ARG A 197 1.72 -4.72 15.34
N GLY A 198 2.49 -5.57 14.67
CA GLY A 198 1.97 -6.77 13.98
C GLY A 198 0.97 -6.46 12.87
N LEU A 199 1.16 -5.37 12.11
CA LEU A 199 0.30 -4.96 10.99
C LEU A 199 -1.15 -4.62 11.38
N LEU A 200 -1.36 -4.14 12.60
CA LEU A 200 -2.66 -3.69 13.10
C LEU A 200 -2.78 -2.16 13.01
N THR A 201 -3.96 -1.71 12.59
CA THR A 201 -4.39 -0.30 12.68
C THR A 201 -4.53 0.12 14.15
N ALA A 202 -4.62 1.43 14.43
CA ALA A 202 -4.86 1.96 15.77
C ALA A 202 -6.16 1.43 16.44
N GLN A 203 -7.06 0.83 15.66
CA GLN A 203 -8.32 0.22 16.08
C GLN A 203 -8.24 -1.31 16.23
N GLY A 204 -7.03 -1.90 16.12
CA GLY A 204 -6.81 -3.35 16.23
C GLY A 204 -7.27 -4.17 15.03
N ARG A 205 -7.60 -3.55 13.89
CA ARG A 205 -7.94 -4.25 12.64
C ARG A 205 -6.70 -4.44 11.78
N GLN A 206 -6.60 -5.54 11.04
CA GLN A 206 -5.54 -5.73 10.04
C GLN A 206 -5.52 -4.58 9.03
N ILE A 207 -4.33 -4.12 8.69
CA ILE A 207 -4.12 -3.11 7.65
C ILE A 207 -4.55 -3.71 6.30
N LYS A 208 -5.36 -2.97 5.54
CA LYS A 208 -5.73 -3.38 4.17
C LYS A 208 -4.48 -3.35 3.29
N HIS A 209 -4.32 -4.34 2.41
CA HIS A 209 -3.17 -4.45 1.50
C HIS A 209 -1.81 -4.62 2.23
N ALA A 210 -1.81 -5.37 3.35
CA ALA A 210 -0.62 -5.54 4.19
C ALA A 210 0.56 -6.17 3.45
N GLU A 211 0.32 -7.14 2.56
CA GLU A 211 1.37 -7.79 1.76
C GLU A 211 2.04 -6.80 0.81
N GLU A 212 1.26 -5.99 0.10
CA GLU A 212 1.78 -4.99 -0.83
C GLU A 212 2.54 -3.87 -0.11
N ILE A 213 2.07 -3.49 1.08
CA ILE A 213 2.75 -2.54 1.95
C ILE A 213 4.10 -3.11 2.42
N LEU A 214 4.12 -4.34 2.91
CA LEU A 214 5.36 -4.98 3.34
C LEU A 214 6.37 -5.07 2.20
N HIS A 215 5.91 -5.44 1.01
CA HIS A 215 6.75 -5.49 -0.17
C HIS A 215 7.30 -4.10 -0.53
N LEU A 216 6.47 -3.05 -0.51
CA LEU A 216 6.90 -1.67 -0.72
C LEU A 216 8.00 -1.25 0.27
N LEU A 217 7.86 -1.63 1.54
CA LEU A 217 8.84 -1.33 2.60
C LEU A 217 10.17 -2.10 2.43
N GLU A 218 10.14 -3.24 1.74
CA GLU A 218 11.35 -3.99 1.38
C GLU A 218 12.06 -3.37 0.17
N VAL A 219 11.32 -3.12 -0.92
CA VAL A 219 11.91 -2.66 -2.19
C VAL A 219 12.45 -1.24 -2.12
N VAL A 220 11.98 -0.41 -1.17
CA VAL A 220 12.50 0.94 -0.95
C VAL A 220 13.99 0.97 -0.60
N GLN A 221 14.55 -0.16 -0.18
CA GLN A 221 15.99 -0.31 0.10
C GLN A 221 16.82 -0.61 -1.17
N LEU A 222 16.20 -0.98 -2.29
CA LEU A 222 16.90 -1.42 -3.51
C LEU A 222 17.70 -0.32 -4.23
N PRO A 223 17.21 0.94 -4.34
CA PRO A 223 18.00 2.01 -4.93
C PRO A 223 19.23 2.35 -4.08
N THR A 224 20.33 2.77 -4.69
CA THR A 224 21.53 3.23 -3.97
C THR A 224 21.23 4.49 -3.16
N LYS A 225 20.49 5.44 -3.75
CA LYS A 225 19.87 6.59 -3.07
C LYS A 225 18.52 6.87 -3.69
N VAL A 226 17.53 7.23 -2.89
CA VAL A 226 16.20 7.57 -3.40
C VAL A 226 15.58 8.70 -2.60
N ALA A 227 15.04 9.70 -3.30
CA ALA A 227 14.10 10.66 -2.75
C ALA A 227 12.70 10.34 -3.30
N ILE A 228 11.70 10.27 -2.41
CA ILE A 228 10.31 10.05 -2.81
C ILE A 228 9.49 11.27 -2.41
N MET A 229 8.89 11.95 -3.39
CA MET A 229 8.16 13.19 -3.19
C MET A 229 6.69 13.01 -3.56
N HIS A 230 5.83 13.71 -2.82
CA HIS A 230 4.43 13.83 -3.18
C HIS A 230 4.21 15.08 -4.05
N CYS A 231 3.66 14.90 -5.26
CA CYS A 231 3.17 15.98 -6.11
C CYS A 231 1.63 16.08 -6.04
N ARG A 232 1.06 17.24 -6.41
CA ARG A 232 -0.41 17.32 -6.55
C ARG A 232 -0.81 16.74 -7.90
N GLY A 233 -1.76 15.82 -7.89
CA GLY A 233 -2.39 15.32 -9.10
C GLY A 233 -3.07 16.42 -9.92
N HIS A 234 -3.18 16.19 -11.23
CA HIS A 234 -3.96 16.98 -12.20
C HIS A 234 -3.59 18.47 -12.36
N LEU A 235 -2.32 18.82 -12.19
CA LEU A 235 -1.82 20.17 -12.49
C LEU A 235 -1.65 20.41 -14.01
N LYS A 236 -2.03 21.60 -14.47
CA LYS A 236 -2.04 22.01 -15.89
C LYS A 236 -0.81 22.82 -16.32
N GLY A 237 0.23 22.92 -15.50
CA GLY A 237 1.43 23.64 -15.89
C GLY A 237 2.33 22.85 -16.86
N ASN A 238 3.52 23.42 -17.08
CA ASN A 238 4.47 22.98 -18.11
C ASN A 238 5.85 22.61 -17.53
N THR A 239 5.94 22.47 -16.20
CA THR A 239 7.16 21.96 -15.56
C THR A 239 7.32 20.48 -15.89
N ASP A 240 8.56 19.98 -15.85
CA ASP A 240 8.84 18.56 -16.13
C ASP A 240 8.15 17.64 -15.12
N GLN A 241 7.94 18.12 -13.89
CA GLN A 241 7.15 17.44 -12.86
C GLN A 241 5.69 17.25 -13.28
N GLU A 242 5.06 18.31 -13.77
CA GLU A 242 3.66 18.26 -14.21
C GLU A 242 3.48 17.46 -15.49
N LYS A 243 4.45 17.52 -16.41
CA LYS A 243 4.46 16.69 -17.63
C LYS A 243 4.58 15.22 -17.28
N GLY A 244 5.53 14.87 -16.42
CA GLY A 244 5.75 13.48 -15.98
C GLY A 244 4.56 12.90 -15.25
N ASN A 245 3.98 13.64 -14.30
CA ASN A 245 2.78 13.19 -13.60
C ASN A 245 1.58 13.00 -14.55
N ARG A 246 1.41 13.91 -15.53
CA ARG A 246 0.35 13.79 -16.54
C ARG A 246 0.54 12.58 -17.44
N LEU A 247 1.80 12.29 -17.82
CA LEU A 247 2.12 11.12 -18.61
C LEU A 247 1.87 9.84 -17.81
N ALA A 248 2.26 9.79 -16.53
CA ALA A 248 1.96 8.66 -15.64
C ALA A 248 0.44 8.43 -15.51
N ASP A 249 -0.34 9.49 -15.24
CA ASP A 249 -1.81 9.41 -15.14
C ASP A 249 -2.47 8.92 -16.44
N TYR A 250 -2.00 9.42 -17.58
CA TYR A 250 -2.48 8.97 -18.88
C TYR A 250 -2.16 7.49 -19.11
N GLU A 251 -0.90 7.10 -18.91
CA GLU A 251 -0.44 5.73 -19.16
C GLU A 251 -1.06 4.71 -18.21
N ALA A 252 -1.25 5.04 -16.93
CA ALA A 252 -1.88 4.15 -15.97
C ALA A 252 -3.36 3.89 -16.35
N LYS A 253 -4.07 4.92 -16.83
CA LYS A 253 -5.42 4.78 -17.38
C LYS A 253 -5.44 3.93 -18.64
N GLN A 254 -4.52 4.15 -19.57
CA GLN A 254 -4.42 3.32 -20.78
C GLN A 254 -4.11 1.86 -20.42
N ALA A 255 -3.19 1.64 -19.48
CA ALA A 255 -2.83 0.33 -18.99
C ALA A 255 -4.03 -0.39 -18.37
N ALA A 256 -4.87 0.32 -17.61
CA ALA A 256 -6.10 -0.23 -17.06
C ALA A 256 -7.09 -0.68 -18.14
N GLU A 257 -7.09 -0.04 -19.31
CA GLU A 257 -7.97 -0.41 -20.41
C GLU A 257 -7.49 -1.58 -21.26
N ARG A 258 -6.17 -1.84 -21.28
CA ARG A 258 -5.58 -2.99 -21.98
C ARG A 258 -6.23 -4.28 -21.43
N MET A 259 -6.81 -5.10 -22.32
CA MET A 259 -7.40 -6.38 -21.90
C MET A 259 -6.35 -7.20 -21.16
N GLN A 260 -6.63 -7.55 -19.91
CA GLN A 260 -5.93 -8.66 -19.30
C GLN A 260 -6.20 -9.90 -20.14
N LYS A 261 -5.17 -10.42 -20.82
CA LYS A 261 -5.21 -11.76 -21.39
C LYS A 261 -5.13 -12.73 -20.20
N ILE A 262 -6.28 -13.05 -19.61
CA ILE A 262 -6.35 -13.99 -18.48
C ILE A 262 -6.29 -15.40 -19.06
N LEU A 263 -5.17 -16.09 -18.84
CA LEU A 263 -5.14 -17.55 -18.90
C LEU A 263 -5.35 -18.11 -17.49
N THR A 264 -6.22 -19.11 -17.38
CA THR A 264 -6.53 -19.76 -16.10
C THR A 264 -5.43 -20.78 -15.81
N LEU A 265 -4.74 -20.61 -14.68
CA LEU A 265 -3.68 -21.52 -14.22
C LEU A 265 -4.19 -22.37 -13.06
N ILE A 266 -3.96 -23.70 -13.12
CA ILE A 266 -4.27 -24.63 -12.03
C ILE A 266 -2.97 -25.13 -11.38
N PRO A 267 -2.87 -25.19 -10.03
CA PRO A 267 -1.74 -25.78 -9.31
C PRO A 267 -1.56 -27.28 -9.62
N ASP A 268 -0.30 -27.72 -9.74
CA ASP A 268 0.11 -29.03 -10.27
C ASP A 268 -0.24 -30.24 -9.35
N ASN A 269 -0.55 -30.01 -8.07
CA ASN A 269 -0.77 -31.07 -7.08
C ASN A 269 -2.02 -31.95 -7.31
N ARG A 270 -2.80 -31.71 -8.37
CA ARG A 270 -3.96 -32.52 -8.78
C ARG A 270 -3.92 -32.99 -10.25
N SER A 271 -2.75 -32.96 -10.89
CA SER A 271 -2.54 -33.44 -12.27
C SER A 271 -3.13 -34.85 -12.51
N ARG A 272 -3.10 -35.75 -11.51
CA ARG A 272 -3.69 -37.11 -11.60
C ARG A 272 -5.22 -37.16 -11.73
N SER A 273 -5.95 -36.10 -11.39
CA SER A 273 -7.42 -36.05 -11.47
C SER A 273 -7.95 -35.35 -12.74
N LEU A 274 -7.08 -34.65 -13.46
CA LEU A 274 -7.33 -34.05 -14.77
C LEU A 274 -6.79 -35.02 -15.81
N GLY A 275 -7.60 -36.00 -16.21
CA GLY A 275 -7.21 -36.94 -17.28
C GLY A 275 -6.84 -36.20 -18.58
N ASP A 276 -6.01 -36.84 -19.40
CA ASP A 276 -5.57 -36.29 -20.69
C ASP A 276 -6.79 -36.00 -21.58
N GLN A 277 -7.11 -34.71 -21.81
CA GLN A 277 -8.11 -34.34 -22.80
C GLN A 277 -7.50 -34.53 -24.20
N GLU A 278 -8.05 -35.46 -24.98
CA GLU A 278 -7.55 -35.74 -26.34
C GLU A 278 -7.74 -34.56 -27.32
N ASN A 279 -8.64 -33.61 -27.02
CA ASN A 279 -8.98 -32.47 -27.89
C ASN A 279 -9.04 -31.13 -27.12
N VAL A 280 -7.87 -30.60 -26.72
CA VAL A 280 -7.75 -29.23 -26.21
C VAL A 280 -7.33 -28.29 -27.34
N GLU A 281 -8.23 -27.39 -27.74
CA GLU A 281 -7.93 -26.38 -28.76
C GLU A 281 -7.50 -25.05 -28.12
N TYR A 282 -6.27 -24.63 -28.42
CA TYR A 282 -5.74 -23.31 -28.08
C TYR A 282 -5.93 -22.35 -29.26
N SER A 283 -6.54 -21.20 -29.00
CA SER A 283 -6.63 -20.14 -30.00
C SER A 283 -5.25 -19.56 -30.30
N ARG A 284 -5.10 -18.84 -31.41
CA ARG A 284 -3.84 -18.13 -31.74
C ARG A 284 -3.39 -17.22 -30.59
N ALA A 285 -4.32 -16.53 -29.95
CA ALA A 285 -4.04 -15.64 -28.82
C ALA A 285 -3.59 -16.41 -27.57
N ASP A 286 -4.10 -17.64 -27.34
CA ASP A 286 -3.64 -18.48 -26.24
C ASP A 286 -2.21 -18.96 -26.47
N LYS A 287 -1.88 -19.38 -27.70
CA LYS A 287 -0.54 -19.87 -28.08
C LYS A 287 0.53 -18.78 -27.92
N GLU A 288 0.23 -17.56 -28.37
CA GLU A 288 1.12 -16.39 -28.20
C GLU A 288 1.39 -16.11 -26.71
N LEU A 289 0.40 -16.24 -25.83
CA LEU A 289 0.60 -15.99 -24.40
C LEU A 289 1.32 -17.15 -23.69
N ILE A 290 1.06 -18.40 -24.11
CA ILE A 290 1.77 -19.58 -23.59
C ILE A 290 3.27 -19.44 -23.88
N GLU A 291 3.63 -19.01 -25.09
CA GLU A 291 5.02 -18.75 -25.49
C GLU A 291 5.63 -17.58 -24.69
N GLU A 292 4.90 -16.48 -24.50
CA GLU A 292 5.35 -15.33 -23.68
C GLU A 292 5.62 -15.72 -22.22
N MET A 293 4.86 -16.68 -21.68
CA MET A 293 5.04 -17.20 -20.32
C MET A 293 6.08 -18.33 -20.23
N GLY A 294 6.77 -18.67 -21.34
CA GLY A 294 7.77 -19.73 -21.38
C GLY A 294 7.19 -21.14 -21.28
N GLY A 295 5.90 -21.30 -21.58
CA GLY A 295 5.20 -22.59 -21.64
C GLY A 295 5.27 -23.23 -23.02
N GLN A 296 4.95 -24.52 -23.08
CA GLN A 296 4.88 -25.27 -24.34
C GLN A 296 3.44 -25.72 -24.60
N VAL A 297 2.99 -25.55 -25.84
CA VAL A 297 1.69 -26.04 -26.32
C VAL A 297 1.89 -27.46 -26.86
N PRO A 298 1.37 -28.51 -26.20
CA PRO A 298 1.51 -29.87 -26.70
C PRO A 298 0.60 -30.11 -27.91
N SER A 299 0.89 -31.18 -28.66
CA SER A 299 0.04 -31.63 -29.77
C SER A 299 -1.31 -32.19 -29.33
N LYS A 300 -1.40 -32.64 -28.07
CA LYS A 300 -2.62 -33.12 -27.40
C LYS A 300 -2.54 -32.79 -25.91
N GLY A 301 -3.68 -32.50 -25.27
CA GLY A 301 -3.75 -32.22 -23.84
C GLY A 301 -3.44 -30.78 -23.43
N TRP A 302 -3.20 -30.58 -22.15
CA TRP A 302 -3.06 -29.25 -21.55
C TRP A 302 -1.67 -28.67 -21.73
N ALA A 303 -1.56 -27.36 -21.92
CA ALA A 303 -0.27 -26.68 -21.95
C ALA A 303 0.27 -26.53 -20.53
N HIS A 304 1.58 -26.64 -20.39
CA HIS A 304 2.26 -26.57 -19.10
C HIS A 304 3.29 -25.43 -19.11
N LEU A 305 3.41 -24.78 -17.96
CA LEU A 305 4.53 -23.89 -17.66
C LEU A 305 5.72 -24.66 -17.11
N SER A 306 6.89 -24.04 -17.16
CA SER A 306 8.15 -24.56 -16.61
C SER A 306 8.10 -24.81 -15.09
N ASP A 307 7.14 -24.21 -14.38
CA ASP A 307 6.89 -24.42 -12.95
C ASP A 307 5.81 -25.49 -12.66
N GLY A 308 5.40 -26.26 -13.67
CA GLY A 308 4.43 -27.35 -13.56
C GLY A 308 2.96 -26.92 -13.61
N LYS A 309 2.65 -25.62 -13.67
CA LYS A 309 1.26 -25.16 -13.74
C LYS A 309 0.60 -25.53 -15.07
N ILE A 310 -0.66 -25.97 -14.97
CA ILE A 310 -1.49 -26.32 -16.12
C ILE A 310 -2.22 -25.06 -16.61
N ILE A 311 -2.21 -24.87 -17.93
CA ILE A 311 -2.79 -23.74 -18.63
C ILE A 311 -4.10 -24.17 -19.32
N ILE A 312 -5.22 -23.49 -19.01
CA ILE A 312 -6.53 -23.75 -19.64
C ILE A 312 -6.81 -22.68 -20.72
N PRO A 313 -7.25 -23.05 -21.94
CA PRO A 313 -7.57 -22.08 -22.98
C PRO A 313 -8.72 -21.15 -22.58
N ALA A 314 -8.69 -19.90 -23.07
CA ALA A 314 -9.60 -18.85 -22.63
C ALA A 314 -11.10 -19.18 -22.82
N LYS A 315 -11.46 -20.00 -23.83
CA LYS A 315 -12.85 -20.41 -24.09
C LYS A 315 -13.40 -21.28 -22.96
N GLN A 316 -12.62 -22.25 -22.48
CA GLN A 316 -12.94 -23.13 -21.36
C GLN A 316 -12.82 -22.38 -20.02
N GLY A 317 -11.81 -21.52 -19.87
CA GLY A 317 -11.61 -20.70 -18.66
C GLY A 317 -12.78 -19.75 -18.37
N ARG A 318 -13.45 -19.21 -19.39
CA ARG A 318 -14.66 -18.39 -19.21
C ARG A 318 -15.84 -19.17 -18.63
N LEU A 319 -16.02 -20.43 -19.04
CA LEU A 319 -17.10 -21.28 -18.52
C LEU A 319 -16.85 -21.62 -17.05
N ILE A 320 -15.62 -22.00 -16.72
CA ILE A 320 -15.19 -22.28 -15.34
C ILE A 320 -15.34 -21.02 -14.47
N GLY A 321 -14.95 -19.85 -15.00
CA GLY A 321 -15.10 -18.57 -14.31
C GLY A 321 -16.55 -18.21 -13.97
N ILE A 322 -17.49 -18.41 -14.90
CA ILE A 322 -18.93 -18.16 -14.66
C ILE A 322 -19.47 -19.09 -13.58
N VAL A 323 -19.14 -20.38 -13.64
CA VAL A 323 -19.64 -21.36 -12.67
C VAL A 323 -19.01 -21.15 -11.28
N THR A 324 -17.74 -20.74 -11.22
CA THR A 324 -17.04 -20.39 -9.96
C THR A 324 -17.67 -19.18 -9.29
N ILE A 325 -18.09 -18.17 -10.06
CA ILE A 325 -18.79 -16.99 -9.53
C ILE A 325 -20.17 -17.38 -8.96
N ILE A 326 -20.91 -18.24 -9.66
CA ILE A 326 -22.23 -18.71 -9.21
C ILE A 326 -22.12 -19.51 -7.90
N LEU A 327 -21.12 -20.39 -7.79
CA LEU A 327 -20.94 -21.25 -6.62
C LEU A 327 -20.26 -20.57 -5.43
N GLY A 328 -19.35 -19.62 -5.68
CA GLY A 328 -18.68 -18.84 -4.64
C GLY A 328 -19.60 -17.89 -3.89
N LEU A 329 -20.76 -17.54 -4.48
CA LEU A 329 -21.84 -16.84 -3.78
C LEU A 329 -22.64 -17.77 -2.84
N SER A 330 -22.52 -19.09 -2.98
CA SER A 330 -23.28 -20.09 -2.20
C SER A 330 -22.44 -20.91 -1.23
N PHE A 331 -21.15 -21.13 -1.50
CA PHE A 331 -20.28 -21.97 -0.66
C PHE A 331 -18.89 -21.33 -0.49
N GLY A 332 -18.39 -21.30 0.75
CA GLY A 332 -17.12 -20.68 1.12
C GLY A 332 -15.87 -21.29 0.44
N LYS A 333 -14.74 -20.58 0.55
CA LYS A 333 -13.48 -20.83 -0.20
C LYS A 333 -13.01 -22.29 -0.20
N ASP A 334 -13.08 -23.00 0.92
CA ASP A 334 -12.54 -24.36 1.04
C ASP A 334 -13.34 -25.41 0.24
N LYS A 335 -14.59 -25.12 -0.13
CA LYS A 335 -15.41 -25.98 -1.01
C LYS A 335 -15.29 -25.63 -2.49
N MET A 336 -14.72 -24.47 -2.85
CA MET A 336 -14.66 -24.02 -4.24
C MET A 336 -13.68 -24.85 -5.08
N GLU A 337 -12.53 -25.23 -4.51
CA GLU A 337 -11.49 -25.97 -5.24
C GLU A 337 -11.95 -27.38 -5.63
N ASP A 338 -12.71 -28.06 -4.77
CA ASP A 338 -13.25 -29.39 -5.05
C ASP A 338 -14.38 -29.34 -6.11
N ILE A 339 -15.19 -28.27 -6.12
CA ILE A 339 -16.27 -28.15 -7.10
C ILE A 339 -15.73 -27.78 -8.49
N VAL A 340 -14.66 -26.98 -8.59
CA VAL A 340 -13.98 -26.70 -9.87
C VAL A 340 -13.48 -28.00 -10.51
N VAL A 341 -12.91 -28.92 -9.71
CA VAL A 341 -12.49 -30.24 -10.18
C VAL A 341 -13.70 -31.08 -10.65
N MET A 342 -14.82 -31.08 -9.92
CA MET A 342 -16.04 -31.77 -10.34
C MET A 342 -16.66 -31.21 -11.63
N ILE A 343 -16.61 -29.89 -11.86
CA ILE A 343 -17.12 -29.27 -13.09
C ILE A 343 -16.27 -29.68 -14.30
N ILE A 344 -14.95 -29.67 -14.15
CA ILE A 344 -14.04 -30.12 -15.21
C ILE A 344 -14.29 -31.60 -15.54
N GLN A 345 -14.61 -32.43 -14.53
CA GLN A 345 -15.03 -33.82 -14.73
C GLN A 345 -16.42 -33.94 -15.37
N ALA A 346 -17.39 -33.06 -15.09
CA ALA A 346 -18.71 -33.07 -15.72
C ALA A 346 -18.67 -32.61 -17.19
N MET A 347 -17.76 -31.69 -17.53
CA MET A 347 -17.49 -31.32 -18.93
C MET A 347 -16.91 -32.50 -19.74
N ARG A 348 -16.34 -33.52 -19.08
CA ARG A 348 -15.91 -34.78 -19.70
C ARG A 348 -17.09 -35.61 -20.21
N SER A 349 -18.20 -35.66 -19.47
CA SER A 349 -19.36 -36.51 -19.84
C SER A 349 -20.22 -35.93 -20.97
N ASP A 350 -20.17 -34.62 -21.18
CA ASP A 350 -21.01 -33.94 -22.18
C ASP A 350 -20.37 -33.92 -23.59
N GLN A 351 -19.06 -34.21 -23.69
CA GLN A 351 -18.40 -34.43 -24.98
C GLN A 351 -18.59 -35.86 -25.50
N ASP A 352 -18.73 -36.86 -24.63
CA ASP A 352 -19.03 -38.24 -25.03
C ASP A 352 -20.52 -38.46 -25.39
N SER A 353 -21.43 -37.60 -24.93
CA SER A 353 -22.88 -37.72 -25.17
C SER A 353 -23.35 -37.21 -26.54
N THR A 354 -22.49 -36.55 -27.33
CA THR A 354 -22.83 -36.09 -28.69
C THR A 354 -22.59 -37.14 -29.78
N CYS A 355 -22.17 -38.36 -29.41
CA CYS A 355 -22.11 -39.53 -30.30
C CYS A 355 -22.99 -40.69 -29.79
N ARG A 356 -24.31 -40.50 -29.70
CA ARG A 356 -25.35 -41.55 -29.83
C ARG A 356 -26.73 -40.91 -29.68
N TYR A 357 -27.32 -40.51 -30.80
CA TYR A 357 -28.66 -40.87 -31.31
C TYR A 357 -29.06 -39.91 -32.42
#